data_AF-A0A7T1Y5J3-F1
#
_entry.id   AF-A0A7T1Y5J3-F1
#
_cell.length_a   1.000
_cell.length_b   1.000
_cell.length_c   1.000
_cell.angle_alpha   90.00
_cell.angle_beta   90.00
_cell.angle_gamma   90.00
#
_symmetry.space_group_name_H-M   'P 1'
#
loop_
_entity.id
_entity.type
_entity.pdbx_description
1 polymer ?
#
loop_
_entity_poly.entity_id
_entity_poly.type
_entity_poly.pdbx_seq_one_letter_code
_entity_poly.pdbx_strand_id
1 'polypeptide(L)'
;MAVSWQRRLAARAPAAVFLAEAARIGPVRETLALVPGIRLVDTPRHASVLLVAGVIPTGWRDDLRRIHDQLPAPFASVWCRCEPFEALRNPIRIDVVEALPQGVVETHRELMLGKRDSAPRLLPDEPPNPWEGLGDDGHGGEGMMGGTPYGRPMAMNMQDDRRDGLTLDTLTFRLGPFHSALPPGLQAEVSLQGDLVQAWTVTRKPFAGVVEPIFHAARQSSVPIAELELARARHHLHRLYRGLWLAGWPTMAERALRLAEKLGPNSDVAGLRRELERGGLWRLALPEPGRGVLDEAQARQLGGPAARAAGIDADLRSEDSSYRRLGFAPTCREAGDTAARWRQWLDEIEQSLSLAGRAARYDLKTAETAAVETPRGPWAEGFPHDMSDLLGEVLPELEWGEALLTLASLDVAALDPLPLANDWRTGFAEAKREGSP
;
A
#
# COMPACT_ATOMS: atom_id res chain seq x y z
N MET A 1 -31.59 -18.65 22.67
CA MET A 1 -30.49 -19.65 22.50
C MET A 1 -29.81 -19.59 21.12
N ALA A 2 -30.54 -19.43 20.00
CA ALA A 2 -29.93 -19.34 18.66
C ALA A 2 -29.05 -18.09 18.46
N VAL A 3 -29.52 -16.90 18.88
CA VAL A 3 -28.77 -15.63 18.79
C VAL A 3 -27.47 -15.66 19.60
N SER A 4 -27.46 -16.32 20.77
CA SER A 4 -26.25 -16.47 21.58
C SER A 4 -25.20 -17.41 20.96
N TRP A 5 -25.63 -18.38 20.15
CA TRP A 5 -24.71 -19.26 19.44
C TRP A 5 -24.10 -18.57 18.21
N GLN A 6 -24.91 -17.87 17.41
CA GLN A 6 -24.44 -17.10 16.26
C GLN A 6 -23.41 -16.03 16.68
N ARG A 7 -23.65 -15.31 17.78
CA ARG A 7 -22.68 -14.36 18.35
C ARG A 7 -21.37 -15.02 18.75
N ARG A 8 -21.42 -16.22 19.34
CA ARG A 8 -20.21 -16.98 19.71
C ARG A 8 -19.43 -17.48 18.49
N LEU A 9 -20.12 -17.85 17.41
CA LEU A 9 -19.48 -18.24 16.14
C LEU A 9 -18.85 -17.01 15.47
N ALA A 10 -19.58 -15.90 15.36
CA ALA A 10 -19.07 -14.65 14.81
C ALA A 10 -17.82 -14.17 15.57
N ALA A 11 -17.86 -14.23 16.91
CA ALA A 11 -16.73 -13.86 17.77
C ALA A 11 -15.49 -14.77 17.65
N ARG A 12 -15.59 -15.92 16.98
CA ARG A 12 -14.47 -16.83 16.67
C ARG A 12 -13.96 -16.65 15.24
N ALA A 13 -14.70 -15.94 14.39
CA ALA A 13 -14.26 -15.67 13.04
C ALA A 13 -13.08 -14.66 13.05
N PRO A 14 -12.24 -14.65 12.01
CA PRO A 14 -11.24 -13.61 11.85
C PRO A 14 -11.87 -12.22 11.83
N ALA A 15 -11.28 -11.28 12.55
CA ALA A 15 -11.69 -9.88 12.54
C ALA A 15 -11.55 -9.32 11.12
N ALA A 16 -12.67 -8.89 10.53
CA ALA A 16 -12.65 -8.17 9.27
C ALA A 16 -12.26 -6.71 9.53
N VAL A 17 -11.08 -6.32 9.07
CA VAL A 17 -10.42 -5.05 9.42
C VAL A 17 -10.21 -4.21 8.17
N PHE A 18 -10.78 -3.00 8.14
CA PHE A 18 -10.36 -1.99 7.19
C PHE A 18 -9.24 -1.16 7.82
N LEU A 19 -8.09 -1.12 7.16
CA LEU A 19 -6.89 -0.44 7.64
C LEU A 19 -6.75 0.93 6.96
N ALA A 20 -6.93 1.99 7.74
CA ALA A 20 -6.61 3.37 7.40
C ALA A 20 -5.18 3.69 7.88
N GLU A 21 -4.20 3.45 7.01
CA GLU A 21 -2.80 3.81 7.25
C GLU A 21 -2.58 5.32 7.15
N ALA A 22 -1.88 5.85 8.14
CA ALA A 22 -1.45 7.23 8.22
C ALA A 22 0.08 7.31 8.28
N ALA A 23 0.63 8.53 8.35
CA ALA A 23 2.06 8.73 8.24
C ALA A 23 2.85 8.03 9.37
N ARG A 24 4.06 7.60 9.06
CA ARG A 24 5.06 7.10 10.04
C ARG A 24 4.65 5.86 10.84
N ILE A 25 3.72 5.03 10.34
CA ILE A 25 3.29 3.82 11.05
C ILE A 25 4.20 2.59 10.81
N GLY A 26 5.00 2.59 9.74
CA GLY A 26 5.79 1.41 9.37
C GLY A 26 4.98 0.37 8.59
N PRO A 27 5.50 -0.87 8.46
CA PRO A 27 4.90 -1.93 7.66
C PRO A 27 3.72 -2.62 8.38
N VAL A 28 2.81 -1.84 8.98
CA VAL A 28 1.71 -2.37 9.82
C VAL A 28 0.77 -3.29 9.03
N ARG A 29 0.55 -2.98 7.75
CA ARG A 29 -0.26 -3.81 6.85
C ARG A 29 0.35 -5.18 6.66
N GLU A 30 1.62 -5.19 6.30
CA GLU A 30 2.42 -6.40 6.08
C GLU A 30 2.40 -7.25 7.35
N THR A 31 2.59 -6.64 8.52
CA THR A 31 2.53 -7.36 9.77
C THR A 31 1.15 -7.98 10.03
N LEU A 32 0.08 -7.21 9.87
CA LEU A 32 -1.30 -7.68 10.15
C LEU A 32 -1.79 -8.72 9.14
N ALA A 33 -1.31 -8.68 7.90
CA ALA A 33 -1.69 -9.64 6.86
C ALA A 33 -1.25 -11.08 7.17
N LEU A 34 -0.24 -11.26 8.04
CA LEU A 34 0.20 -12.59 8.51
C LEU A 34 -0.43 -13.03 9.83
N VAL A 35 -1.19 -12.17 10.50
CA VAL A 35 -1.76 -12.47 11.83
C VAL A 35 -2.95 -13.41 11.69
N PRO A 36 -2.90 -14.62 12.31
CA PRO A 36 -4.06 -15.48 12.37
C PRO A 36 -5.20 -14.79 13.15
N GLY A 37 -6.42 -14.83 12.60
CA GLY A 37 -7.57 -14.19 13.22
C GLY A 37 -7.77 -12.72 12.82
N ILE A 38 -6.94 -12.18 11.93
CA ILE A 38 -7.19 -10.90 11.25
C ILE A 38 -7.36 -11.16 9.75
N ARG A 39 -8.36 -10.50 9.16
CA ARG A 39 -8.56 -10.45 7.71
C ARG A 39 -8.66 -8.99 7.31
N LEU A 40 -7.63 -8.49 6.64
CA LEU A 40 -7.68 -7.16 6.02
C LEU A 40 -8.71 -7.19 4.88
N VAL A 41 -9.54 -6.16 4.82
CA VAL A 41 -10.56 -5.98 3.77
C VAL A 41 -10.34 -4.69 3.01
N ASP A 42 -10.79 -4.69 1.76
CA ASP A 42 -10.40 -3.66 0.79
C ASP A 42 -11.31 -2.44 0.85
N THR A 43 -12.50 -2.61 1.43
CA THR A 43 -13.55 -1.60 1.58
C THR A 43 -14.08 -1.58 3.01
N PRO A 44 -14.37 -0.39 3.58
CA PRO A 44 -14.99 -0.28 4.90
C PRO A 44 -16.32 -1.02 4.99
N ARG A 45 -17.03 -1.21 3.87
CA ARG A 45 -18.31 -1.94 3.83
C ARG A 45 -18.21 -3.41 4.24
N HIS A 46 -17.02 -4.00 4.18
CA HIS A 46 -16.77 -5.38 4.58
C HIS A 46 -16.13 -5.50 5.97
N ALA A 47 -15.87 -4.38 6.64
CA ALA A 47 -15.18 -4.35 7.91
C ALA A 47 -16.13 -4.33 9.10
N SER A 48 -15.71 -4.99 10.17
CA SER A 48 -16.30 -4.86 11.52
C SER A 48 -15.42 -4.01 12.43
N VAL A 49 -14.15 -3.83 12.07
CA VAL A 49 -13.19 -3.01 12.80
C VAL A 49 -12.54 -2.03 11.83
N LEU A 50 -12.63 -0.74 12.12
CA LEU A 50 -11.79 0.28 11.50
C LEU A 50 -10.51 0.37 12.32
N LEU A 51 -9.38 0.01 11.71
CA LEU A 51 -8.07 0.26 12.30
C LEU A 51 -7.48 1.52 11.68
N VAL A 52 -7.22 2.51 12.53
CA VAL A 52 -6.53 3.75 12.17
C VAL A 52 -5.13 3.68 12.76
N ALA A 53 -4.09 3.75 11.94
CA ALA A 53 -2.74 3.50 12.41
C ALA A 53 -1.74 4.53 11.84
N GLY A 54 -1.08 5.28 12.72
CA GLY A 54 -0.09 6.31 12.36
C GLY A 54 -0.57 7.75 12.57
N VAL A 55 0.32 8.71 12.33
CA VAL A 55 0.05 10.14 12.56
C VAL A 55 -0.85 10.68 11.44
N ILE A 56 -2.06 11.11 11.79
CA ILE A 56 -3.05 11.66 10.84
C ILE A 56 -2.91 13.17 10.78
N PRO A 57 -2.53 13.75 9.63
CA PRO A 57 -2.52 15.20 9.46
C PRO A 57 -3.95 15.77 9.55
N THR A 58 -4.07 17.00 10.01
CA THR A 58 -5.38 17.67 10.24
C THR A 58 -6.29 17.65 9.01
N GLY A 59 -5.74 17.86 7.82
CA GLY A 59 -6.48 17.88 6.55
C GLY A 59 -7.12 16.54 6.12
N TRP A 60 -6.79 15.42 6.77
CA TRP A 60 -7.28 14.07 6.45
C TRP A 60 -8.35 13.56 7.43
N ARG A 61 -8.66 14.34 8.48
CA ARG A 61 -9.63 13.91 9.52
C ARG A 61 -11.05 13.77 8.97
N ASP A 62 -11.47 14.63 8.05
CA ASP A 62 -12.82 14.56 7.47
C ASP A 62 -12.99 13.35 6.53
N ASP A 63 -11.96 13.03 5.75
CA ASP A 63 -11.94 11.81 4.93
C ASP A 63 -12.08 10.56 5.81
N LEU A 64 -11.40 10.55 6.96
CA LEU A 64 -11.50 9.46 7.92
C LEU A 64 -12.88 9.35 8.58
N ARG A 65 -13.55 10.47 8.88
CA ARG A 65 -14.95 10.46 9.36
C ARG A 65 -15.88 9.80 8.33
N ARG A 66 -15.69 10.11 7.04
CA ARG A 66 -16.48 9.48 5.95
C ARG A 66 -16.26 7.97 5.90
N ILE A 67 -15.01 7.51 6.04
CA ILE A 67 -14.71 6.08 6.07
C ILE A 67 -15.31 5.41 7.30
N HIS A 68 -15.14 6.01 8.48
CA HIS A 68 -15.72 5.52 9.72
C HIS A 68 -17.22 5.24 9.59
N ASP A 69 -17.97 6.17 8.99
CA ASP A 69 -19.42 6.02 8.85
C ASP A 69 -19.85 5.11 7.69
N GLN A 70 -18.92 4.68 6.82
CA GLN A 70 -19.19 3.65 5.81
C GLN A 70 -19.17 2.23 6.36
N LEU A 71 -18.65 2.00 7.58
CA LEU A 71 -18.67 0.67 8.20
C LEU A 71 -20.10 0.25 8.56
N PRO A 72 -20.52 -1.00 8.27
CA PRO A 72 -21.82 -1.52 8.67
C PRO A 72 -21.87 -1.77 10.17
N ALA A 73 -22.99 -1.43 10.82
CA ALA A 73 -23.19 -1.80 12.22
C ALA A 73 -23.43 -3.32 12.36
N PRO A 74 -22.95 -3.97 13.44
CA PRO A 74 -22.10 -3.39 14.49
C PRO A 74 -20.64 -3.27 14.04
N PHE A 75 -19.98 -2.15 14.39
CA PHE A 75 -18.56 -1.94 14.14
C PHE A 75 -17.87 -1.23 15.31
N ALA A 76 -16.54 -1.31 15.37
CA ALA A 76 -15.71 -0.59 16.33
C ALA A 76 -14.50 0.05 15.63
N SER A 77 -13.85 1.01 16.29
CA SER A 77 -12.57 1.56 15.84
C SER A 77 -11.44 1.29 16.83
N VAL A 78 -10.25 1.04 16.30
CA VAL A 78 -8.99 0.87 17.02
C VAL A 78 -8.00 1.90 16.48
N TRP A 79 -7.35 2.63 17.37
CA TRP A 79 -6.47 3.75 17.04
C TRP A 79 -5.06 3.44 17.54
N CYS A 80 -4.11 3.37 16.61
CA CYS A 80 -2.73 3.05 16.90
C CYS A 80 -1.79 4.23 16.63
N ARG A 81 -1.08 4.68 17.67
CA ARG A 81 -0.19 5.86 17.61
C ARG A 81 -0.88 7.12 17.06
N CYS A 82 -2.16 7.29 17.38
CA CYS A 82 -2.95 8.45 16.98
C CYS A 82 -4.11 8.72 17.92
N GLU A 83 -4.52 9.99 17.95
CA GLU A 83 -5.62 10.44 18.78
C GLU A 83 -6.98 10.14 18.13
N PRO A 84 -7.87 9.37 18.81
CA PRO A 84 -9.25 9.16 18.39
C PRO A 84 -10.03 10.47 18.24
N PHE A 85 -11.18 10.41 17.57
CA PHE A 85 -12.11 11.54 17.60
C PHE A 85 -12.75 11.67 18.99
N GLU A 86 -12.86 12.90 19.48
CA GLU A 86 -13.50 13.22 20.77
C GLU A 86 -14.95 12.73 20.85
N ALA A 87 -15.65 12.68 19.71
CA ALA A 87 -17.03 12.21 19.62
C ALA A 87 -17.19 10.69 19.83
N LEU A 88 -16.10 9.91 19.82
CA LEU A 88 -16.15 8.47 20.04
C LEU A 88 -16.27 8.16 21.54
N ARG A 89 -17.21 7.28 21.89
CA ARG A 89 -17.36 6.76 23.25
C ARG A 89 -16.44 5.55 23.42
N ASN A 90 -15.57 5.56 24.44
CA ASN A 90 -14.63 4.49 24.76
C ASN A 90 -13.76 4.00 23.58
N PRO A 91 -13.01 4.88 22.90
CA PRO A 91 -12.13 4.45 21.82
C PRO A 91 -11.00 3.56 22.35
N ILE A 92 -10.63 2.52 21.59
CA ILE A 92 -9.42 1.74 21.89
C ILE A 92 -8.22 2.47 21.32
N ARG A 93 -7.29 2.82 22.21
CA ARG A 93 -6.00 3.40 21.87
C ARG A 93 -4.89 2.40 22.19
N ILE A 94 -3.99 2.22 21.23
CA ILE A 94 -2.83 1.32 21.33
C ILE A 94 -1.59 2.10 20.89
N ASP A 95 -0.70 2.44 21.82
CA ASP A 95 0.52 3.18 21.47
C ASP A 95 1.67 2.27 20.99
N VAL A 96 1.63 0.99 21.35
CA VAL A 96 2.62 -0.04 21.01
C VAL A 96 2.12 -0.92 19.87
N VAL A 97 2.82 -0.92 18.72
CA VAL A 97 2.36 -1.60 17.49
C VAL A 97 2.27 -3.11 17.68
N GLU A 98 3.07 -3.68 18.57
CA GLU A 98 3.10 -5.13 18.81
C GLU A 98 1.90 -5.65 19.59
N ALA A 99 1.23 -4.77 20.35
CA ALA A 99 -0.05 -5.08 21.01
C ALA A 99 -1.25 -4.98 20.03
N LEU A 100 -1.04 -4.43 18.84
CA LEU A 100 -2.10 -4.16 17.86
C LEU A 100 -2.86 -5.41 17.41
N PRO A 101 -2.21 -6.55 17.08
CA PRO A 101 -2.91 -7.76 16.65
C PRO A 101 -3.93 -8.24 17.69
N GLN A 102 -3.49 -8.34 18.95
CA GLN A 102 -4.34 -8.80 20.04
C GLN A 102 -5.48 -7.82 20.30
N GLY A 103 -5.19 -6.52 20.36
CA GLY A 103 -6.20 -5.49 20.62
C GLY A 103 -7.30 -5.43 19.55
N VAL A 104 -6.95 -5.69 18.29
CA VAL A 104 -7.91 -5.79 17.17
C VAL A 104 -8.80 -7.02 17.30
N VAL A 105 -8.21 -8.20 17.55
CA VAL A 105 -8.95 -9.47 17.71
C VAL A 105 -9.88 -9.41 18.92
N GLU A 106 -9.41 -8.87 20.03
CA GLU A 106 -10.20 -8.69 21.25
C GLU A 106 -11.36 -7.72 21.03
N THR A 107 -11.09 -6.57 20.39
CA THR A 107 -12.13 -5.60 20.02
C THR A 107 -13.24 -6.23 19.17
N HIS A 108 -12.86 -6.99 18.13
CA HIS A 108 -13.84 -7.72 17.31
C HIS A 108 -14.65 -8.73 18.13
N ARG A 109 -13.96 -9.49 18.99
CA ARG A 109 -14.61 -10.51 19.83
C ARG A 109 -15.61 -9.89 20.80
N GLU A 110 -15.26 -8.79 21.47
CA GLU A 110 -16.15 -8.08 22.37
C GLU A 110 -17.38 -7.52 21.66
N LEU A 111 -17.17 -6.94 20.48
CA LEU A 111 -18.24 -6.42 19.63
C LEU A 111 -19.22 -7.54 19.23
N MET A 112 -18.72 -8.67 18.74
CA MET A 112 -19.56 -9.80 18.32
C MET A 112 -20.28 -10.47 19.49
N LEU A 113 -19.68 -10.46 20.69
CA LEU A 113 -20.33 -10.97 21.91
C LEU A 113 -21.35 -9.98 22.51
N GLY A 114 -21.41 -8.74 22.02
CA GLY A 114 -22.24 -7.68 22.59
C GLY A 114 -21.75 -7.19 23.96
N LYS A 115 -20.46 -7.37 24.26
CA LYS A 115 -19.80 -6.77 25.43
C LYS A 115 -19.42 -5.31 25.18
N ARG A 116 -19.36 -4.93 23.91
CA ARG A 116 -19.07 -3.59 23.42
C ARG A 116 -20.20 -3.14 22.49
N ASP A 117 -20.65 -1.92 22.66
CA ASP A 117 -21.60 -1.27 21.77
C ASP A 117 -20.95 -0.89 20.43
N SER A 118 -21.76 -0.81 19.38
CA SER A 118 -21.29 -0.29 18.10
C SER A 118 -20.85 1.17 18.23
N ALA A 119 -19.79 1.55 17.52
CA ALA A 119 -19.36 2.93 17.45
C ALA A 119 -20.50 3.84 16.90
N PRO A 120 -20.65 5.07 17.43
CA PRO A 120 -21.68 6.00 16.96
C PRO A 120 -21.32 6.58 15.58
N ARG A 121 -22.32 6.99 14.80
CA ARG A 121 -22.07 7.76 13.57
C ARG A 121 -21.50 9.14 13.91
N LEU A 122 -20.53 9.61 13.14
CA LEU A 122 -19.82 10.87 13.35
C LEU A 122 -20.34 12.01 12.47
N LEU A 123 -20.90 11.67 11.30
CA LEU A 123 -21.49 12.58 10.34
C LEU A 123 -23.00 12.70 10.60
N PRO A 124 -23.60 13.85 10.27
CA PRO A 124 -25.05 14.01 10.33
C PRO A 124 -25.73 13.03 9.38
N ASP A 125 -26.91 12.55 9.77
CA ASP A 125 -27.78 11.72 8.92
C ASP A 125 -28.57 12.63 7.96
N GLU A 126 -27.83 13.34 7.11
CA GLU A 126 -28.36 14.25 6.12
C GLU A 126 -27.88 13.83 4.72
N PRO A 127 -28.76 13.90 3.71
CA PRO A 127 -28.36 13.56 2.35
C PRO A 127 -27.27 14.54 1.88
N PRO A 128 -26.27 14.05 1.11
CA PRO A 128 -25.13 14.87 0.70
C PRO A 128 -25.53 16.04 -0.22
N ASN A 129 -26.63 15.87 -0.95
CA ASN A 129 -27.29 16.93 -1.70
C ASN A 129 -28.70 17.10 -1.14
N PRO A 130 -29.21 18.34 -0.99
CA PRO A 130 -30.60 18.56 -0.66
C PRO A 130 -31.49 17.87 -1.71
N TRP A 131 -32.61 17.31 -1.26
CA TRP A 131 -33.59 16.73 -2.18
C TRP A 131 -34.15 17.82 -3.09
N GLU A 132 -33.90 17.71 -4.39
CA GLU A 132 -34.57 18.54 -5.39
C GLU A 132 -35.97 17.96 -5.68
N GLY A 133 -36.99 18.82 -5.71
CA GLY A 133 -38.37 18.42 -5.97
C GLY A 133 -39.16 17.98 -4.72
N LEU A 134 -39.02 18.67 -3.59
CA LEU A 134 -40.00 18.57 -2.50
C LEU A 134 -41.29 19.27 -2.94
N GLY A 135 -42.40 18.53 -3.04
CA GLY A 135 -43.73 19.16 -3.17
C GLY A 135 -44.10 19.89 -1.86
N ASP A 136 -45.11 20.76 -1.92
CA ASP A 136 -45.56 21.59 -0.79
C ASP A 136 -45.86 20.79 0.49
N ASP A 137 -46.17 19.50 0.37
CA ASP A 137 -46.54 18.62 1.48
C ASP A 137 -45.43 17.64 1.92
N GLY A 138 -44.18 17.80 1.48
CA GLY A 138 -43.06 16.97 1.93
C GLY A 138 -43.08 15.51 1.47
N HIS A 139 -43.98 15.17 0.54
CA HIS A 139 -43.90 13.96 -0.28
C HIS A 139 -43.29 14.31 -1.64
N GLY A 140 -42.50 13.39 -2.19
CA GLY A 140 -41.74 13.57 -3.43
C GLY A 140 -42.55 14.24 -4.53
N GLY A 141 -41.97 15.29 -5.12
CA GLY A 141 -42.63 16.23 -6.01
C GLY A 141 -43.20 15.59 -7.27
N GLU A 142 -43.88 16.44 -8.05
CA GLU A 142 -44.68 16.16 -9.25
C GLU A 142 -44.00 15.40 -10.41
N GLY A 143 -42.84 14.78 -10.21
CA GLY A 143 -42.09 14.07 -11.24
C GLY A 143 -41.99 12.58 -10.99
N MET A 144 -43.03 11.81 -11.35
CA MET A 144 -42.84 10.43 -11.83
C MET A 144 -43.96 9.89 -12.73
N MET A 145 -45.13 10.55 -12.84
CA MET A 145 -46.22 10.06 -13.74
C MET A 145 -47.00 11.16 -14.49
N GLY A 146 -46.57 12.43 -14.46
CA GLY A 146 -47.40 13.56 -14.94
C GLY A 146 -46.78 14.56 -15.92
N GLY A 147 -45.54 14.37 -16.36
CA GLY A 147 -44.86 15.28 -17.30
C GLY A 147 -44.29 14.53 -18.51
N THR A 148 -44.20 15.20 -19.66
CA THR A 148 -43.55 14.71 -20.87
C THR A 148 -42.23 14.04 -20.49
N PRO A 149 -41.98 12.76 -20.84
CA PRO A 149 -40.80 12.06 -20.41
C PRO A 149 -39.58 12.69 -21.08
N TYR A 150 -38.99 13.68 -20.42
CA TYR A 150 -37.58 13.96 -20.59
C TYR A 150 -36.88 12.78 -19.91
N GLY A 151 -36.70 11.69 -20.67
CA GLY A 151 -35.62 10.76 -20.36
C GLY A 151 -34.39 11.61 -20.09
N ARG A 152 -33.64 11.29 -19.02
CA ARG A 152 -32.38 11.98 -18.74
C ARG A 152 -31.63 12.08 -20.08
N PRO A 153 -31.30 13.29 -20.56
CA PRO A 153 -30.60 13.41 -21.83
C PRO A 153 -29.41 12.46 -21.74
N MET A 154 -29.28 11.57 -22.74
CA MET A 154 -28.09 10.74 -22.86
C MET A 154 -26.90 11.66 -22.67
N ALA A 155 -25.96 11.26 -21.82
CA ALA A 155 -24.72 12.01 -21.66
C ALA A 155 -24.17 12.22 -23.07
N MET A 156 -24.09 13.48 -23.50
CA MET A 156 -23.51 13.80 -24.80
C MET A 156 -22.01 13.66 -24.65
N ASN A 157 -21.45 12.67 -25.34
CA ASN A 157 -20.02 12.36 -25.32
C ASN A 157 -19.23 13.55 -25.87
N MET A 158 -18.22 13.99 -25.12
CA MET A 158 -17.34 15.10 -25.52
C MET A 158 -16.06 14.63 -26.22
N GLN A 159 -15.80 13.32 -26.33
CA GLN A 159 -14.56 12.78 -26.90
C GLN A 159 -14.82 11.58 -27.83
N ASP A 160 -14.02 11.51 -28.90
CA ASP A 160 -13.98 10.38 -29.82
C ASP A 160 -13.44 9.11 -29.11
N ASP A 161 -13.96 7.95 -29.51
CA ASP A 161 -13.50 6.67 -28.98
C ASP A 161 -12.05 6.35 -29.40
N ARG A 162 -11.30 5.76 -28.47
CA ARG A 162 -9.88 5.39 -28.61
C ARG A 162 -9.64 3.88 -28.77
N ARG A 163 -10.66 3.02 -28.62
CA ARG A 163 -10.50 1.55 -28.68
C ARG A 163 -11.09 0.89 -29.93
N ASP A 164 -12.42 0.87 -30.07
CA ASP A 164 -13.13 -0.10 -30.93
C ASP A 164 -14.33 0.46 -31.72
N GLY A 165 -14.55 1.77 -31.65
CA GLY A 165 -15.70 2.49 -32.16
C GLY A 165 -16.89 2.62 -31.19
N LEU A 166 -16.81 2.09 -29.95
CA LEU A 166 -17.88 2.18 -28.96
C LEU A 166 -17.70 3.40 -28.03
N THR A 167 -18.59 4.37 -28.19
CA THR A 167 -18.59 5.60 -27.39
C THR A 167 -19.21 5.37 -26.01
N LEU A 168 -18.36 4.98 -25.05
CA LEU A 168 -18.72 4.85 -23.63
C LEU A 168 -18.64 6.19 -22.88
N ASP A 169 -19.50 6.36 -21.87
CA ASP A 169 -19.47 7.53 -20.98
C ASP A 169 -18.18 7.56 -20.14
N THR A 170 -17.66 8.76 -19.92
CA THR A 170 -16.54 9.00 -19.00
C THR A 170 -17.05 9.13 -17.57
N LEU A 171 -16.56 8.27 -16.67
CA LEU A 171 -16.82 8.33 -15.24
C LEU A 171 -15.66 9.02 -14.53
N THR A 172 -15.91 10.20 -13.94
CA THR A 172 -14.94 10.91 -13.10
C THR A 172 -15.28 10.75 -11.62
N PHE A 173 -14.32 10.33 -10.81
CA PHE A 173 -14.49 10.17 -9.36
C PHE A 173 -13.17 10.42 -8.61
N ARG A 174 -13.28 10.60 -7.29
CA ARG A 174 -12.12 10.75 -6.40
C ARG A 174 -11.83 9.45 -5.67
N LEU A 175 -10.56 9.05 -5.66
CA LEU A 175 -10.07 7.86 -5.01
C LEU A 175 -9.02 8.22 -3.95
N GLY A 176 -9.07 7.60 -2.77
CA GLY A 176 -8.20 7.92 -1.63
C GLY A 176 -8.84 8.89 -0.63
N PRO A 177 -8.12 9.32 0.43
CA PRO A 177 -6.68 9.10 0.68
C PRO A 177 -6.32 7.79 1.40
N PHE A 178 -7.31 6.99 1.80
CA PHE A 178 -7.11 5.72 2.53
C PHE A 178 -7.55 4.50 1.71
N HIS A 179 -7.61 4.62 0.38
CA HIS A 179 -7.99 3.49 -0.46
C HIS A 179 -6.89 2.41 -0.42
N SER A 180 -7.26 1.17 -0.16
CA SER A 180 -6.33 0.06 0.11
C SER A 180 -5.38 -0.26 -1.06
N ALA A 181 -5.76 0.09 -2.28
CA ALA A 181 -4.94 -0.07 -3.48
C ALA A 181 -3.93 1.08 -3.72
N LEU A 182 -4.11 2.23 -3.09
CA LEU A 182 -3.23 3.38 -3.26
C LEU A 182 -2.15 3.40 -2.16
N PRO A 183 -1.01 4.07 -2.39
CA PRO A 183 -0.10 4.45 -1.33
C PRO A 183 -0.85 5.25 -0.27
N PRO A 184 -0.59 5.03 1.04
CA PRO A 184 -1.26 5.77 2.10
C PRO A 184 -1.16 7.28 1.90
N GLY A 185 -2.26 8.00 2.05
CA GLY A 185 -2.33 9.45 1.90
C GLY A 185 -2.61 9.95 0.48
N LEU A 186 -2.33 9.14 -0.56
CA LEU A 186 -2.53 9.53 -1.95
C LEU A 186 -4.03 9.70 -2.25
N GLN A 187 -4.40 10.86 -2.76
CA GLN A 187 -5.72 11.10 -3.34
C GLN A 187 -5.56 11.53 -4.79
N ALA A 188 -6.39 10.96 -5.66
CA ALA A 188 -6.44 11.33 -7.07
C ALA A 188 -7.88 11.51 -7.53
N GLU A 189 -8.08 12.44 -8.46
CA GLU A 189 -9.24 12.49 -9.32
C GLU A 189 -8.93 11.67 -10.57
N VAL A 190 -9.79 10.70 -10.87
CA VAL A 190 -9.60 9.70 -11.91
C VAL A 190 -10.77 9.75 -12.85
N SER A 191 -10.49 9.78 -14.15
CA SER A 191 -11.49 9.66 -15.21
C SER A 191 -11.28 8.35 -15.94
N LEU A 192 -12.31 7.50 -15.98
CA LEU A 192 -12.30 6.23 -16.69
C LEU A 192 -13.31 6.26 -17.84
N GLN A 193 -12.98 5.61 -18.95
CA GLN A 193 -13.93 5.27 -20.00
C GLN A 193 -13.96 3.74 -20.11
N GLY A 194 -15.01 3.13 -19.54
CA GLY A 194 -14.99 1.69 -19.24
C GLY A 194 -13.90 1.38 -18.21
N ASP A 195 -12.93 0.56 -18.60
CA ASP A 195 -11.74 0.20 -17.83
C ASP A 195 -10.49 1.00 -18.22
N LEU A 196 -10.55 1.83 -19.26
CA LEU A 196 -9.41 2.62 -19.71
C LEU A 196 -9.26 3.90 -18.89
N VAL A 197 -8.05 4.17 -18.40
CA VAL A 197 -7.73 5.43 -17.70
C VAL A 197 -7.59 6.56 -18.73
N GLN A 198 -8.47 7.56 -18.64
CA GLN A 198 -8.43 8.76 -19.48
C GLN A 198 -7.59 9.87 -18.86
N ALA A 199 -7.71 10.04 -17.55
CA ALA A 199 -6.96 11.04 -16.81
C ALA A 199 -6.70 10.57 -15.38
N TRP A 200 -5.54 10.95 -14.86
CA TRP A 200 -5.17 10.78 -13.47
C TRP A 200 -4.58 12.08 -12.94
N THR A 201 -5.25 12.70 -11.97
CA THR A 201 -4.78 13.96 -11.38
C THR A 201 -4.60 13.79 -9.89
N VAL A 202 -3.36 13.87 -9.42
CA VAL A 202 -3.06 13.81 -7.99
C VAL A 202 -3.57 15.09 -7.32
N THR A 203 -4.53 14.94 -6.40
CA THR A 203 -5.05 16.05 -5.60
C THR A 203 -4.39 16.14 -4.23
N ARG A 204 -3.87 15.01 -3.72
CA ARG A 204 -3.06 14.96 -2.51
C ARG A 204 -1.93 13.95 -2.66
N LYS A 205 -0.72 14.37 -2.30
CA LYS A 205 0.48 13.55 -2.31
C LYS A 205 0.41 12.43 -1.26
N PRO A 206 1.03 11.26 -1.52
CA PRO A 206 1.14 10.20 -0.54
C PRO A 206 1.93 10.63 0.69
N PHE A 207 1.69 9.97 1.82
CA PHE A 207 2.55 10.10 2.98
C PHE A 207 3.94 9.54 2.65
N ALA A 208 4.96 10.17 3.23
CA ALA A 208 6.33 9.71 3.10
C ALA A 208 6.47 8.26 3.62
N GLY A 209 7.05 7.41 2.79
CA GLY A 209 7.39 6.05 3.13
C GLY A 209 8.57 6.01 4.11
N VAL A 210 8.64 4.95 4.88
CA VAL A 210 9.70 4.76 5.89
C VAL A 210 10.62 3.63 5.44
N VAL A 211 11.92 3.84 5.62
CA VAL A 211 12.93 2.79 5.43
C VAL A 211 13.37 2.24 6.79
N GLU A 212 13.98 1.06 6.77
CA GLU A 212 14.50 0.47 8.01
C GLU A 212 15.58 1.37 8.64
N PRO A 213 15.66 1.42 10.00
CA PRO A 213 16.59 2.29 10.71
C PRO A 213 18.06 2.15 10.29
N ILE A 214 18.46 0.98 9.79
CA ILE A 214 19.83 0.73 9.33
C ILE A 214 20.26 1.63 8.16
N PHE A 215 19.33 2.07 7.30
CA PHE A 215 19.65 3.03 6.23
C PHE A 215 19.99 4.42 6.79
N HIS A 216 19.32 4.84 7.87
CA HIS A 216 19.69 6.06 8.58
C HIS A 216 21.01 5.90 9.33
N ALA A 217 21.25 4.74 9.96
CA ALA A 217 22.50 4.45 10.64
C ALA A 217 23.71 4.43 9.69
N ALA A 218 23.53 3.94 8.45
CA ALA A 218 24.55 3.95 7.41
C ALA A 218 25.03 5.37 7.03
N ARG A 219 24.17 6.39 7.20
CA ARG A 219 24.55 7.80 6.98
C ARG A 219 25.38 8.40 8.11
N GLN A 220 25.44 7.72 9.25
CA GLN A 220 26.11 8.20 10.46
C GLN A 220 27.39 7.41 10.77
N SER A 221 27.42 6.13 10.41
CA SER A 221 28.51 5.22 10.74
C SER A 221 28.55 4.02 9.81
N SER A 222 29.68 3.32 9.81
CA SER A 222 29.83 2.04 9.10
C SER A 222 28.90 0.98 9.69
N VAL A 223 28.07 0.37 8.84
CA VAL A 223 27.08 -0.66 9.24
C VAL A 223 27.34 -2.00 8.55
N PRO A 224 26.92 -3.14 9.12
CA PRO A 224 27.06 -4.44 8.46
C PRO A 224 26.31 -4.48 7.12
N ILE A 225 27.02 -4.79 6.03
CA ILE A 225 26.42 -4.91 4.69
C ILE A 225 25.34 -6.01 4.68
N ALA A 226 25.56 -7.08 5.44
CA ALA A 226 24.59 -8.17 5.53
C ALA A 226 23.22 -7.69 6.03
N GLU A 227 23.18 -6.87 7.08
CA GLU A 227 21.93 -6.34 7.62
C GLU A 227 21.29 -5.33 6.64
N LEU A 228 22.11 -4.50 5.99
CA LEU A 228 21.65 -3.49 5.02
C LEU A 228 21.00 -4.14 3.79
N GLU A 229 21.60 -5.20 3.26
CA GLU A 229 21.06 -5.93 2.12
C GLU A 229 19.85 -6.81 2.49
N LEU A 230 19.79 -7.36 3.71
CA LEU A 230 18.57 -8.02 4.20
C LEU A 230 17.42 -7.02 4.36
N ALA A 231 17.70 -5.78 4.80
CA ALA A 231 16.72 -4.70 4.85
C ALA A 231 16.21 -4.31 3.45
N ARG A 232 17.11 -4.23 2.46
CA ARG A 232 16.75 -3.98 1.06
C ARG A 232 15.87 -5.10 0.48
N ALA A 233 16.28 -6.35 0.63
CA ALA A 233 15.51 -7.51 0.17
C ALA A 233 14.10 -7.54 0.80
N ARG A 234 13.97 -7.21 2.09
CA ARG A 234 12.69 -7.12 2.78
C ARG A 234 11.79 -6.03 2.21
N HIS A 235 12.34 -4.84 1.94
CA HIS A 235 11.60 -3.75 1.28
C HIS A 235 11.01 -4.22 -0.04
N HIS A 236 11.83 -4.80 -0.92
CA HIS A 236 11.36 -5.28 -2.22
C HIS A 236 10.34 -6.42 -2.10
N LEU A 237 10.48 -7.33 -1.12
CA LEU A 237 9.47 -8.36 -0.86
C LEU A 237 8.13 -7.77 -0.37
N HIS A 238 8.15 -6.71 0.43
CA HIS A 238 6.94 -5.97 0.79
C HIS A 238 6.31 -5.30 -0.44
N ARG A 239 7.12 -4.72 -1.34
CA ARG A 239 6.63 -4.18 -2.62
C ARG A 239 5.99 -5.27 -3.50
N LEU A 240 6.63 -6.43 -3.61
CA LEU A 240 6.08 -7.58 -4.32
C LEU A 240 4.78 -8.08 -3.68
N TYR A 241 4.71 -8.16 -2.35
CA TYR A 241 3.47 -8.49 -1.64
C TYR A 241 2.32 -7.55 -2.05
N ARG A 242 2.55 -6.23 -2.03
CA ARG A 242 1.54 -5.23 -2.39
C ARG A 242 1.10 -5.38 -3.84
N GLY A 243 2.05 -5.52 -4.76
CA GLY A 243 1.75 -5.74 -6.18
C GLY A 243 0.97 -7.04 -6.41
N LEU A 244 1.41 -8.16 -5.84
CA LEU A 244 0.77 -9.47 -6.03
C LEU A 244 -0.65 -9.49 -5.47
N TRP A 245 -0.86 -8.82 -4.34
CA TRP A 245 -2.18 -8.63 -3.78
C TRP A 245 -3.09 -7.84 -4.73
N LEU A 246 -2.59 -6.75 -5.33
CA LEU A 246 -3.32 -5.97 -6.35
C LEU A 246 -3.62 -6.78 -7.61
N ALA A 247 -2.70 -7.65 -8.03
CA ALA A 247 -2.89 -8.53 -9.17
C ALA A 247 -3.97 -9.61 -8.93
N GLY A 248 -4.46 -9.76 -7.68
CA GLY A 248 -5.43 -10.78 -7.30
C GLY A 248 -4.80 -12.13 -6.90
N TRP A 249 -3.55 -12.13 -6.44
CA TRP A 249 -2.76 -13.35 -6.17
C TRP A 249 -2.40 -13.49 -4.69
N PRO A 250 -3.40 -13.63 -3.80
CA PRO A 250 -3.20 -13.52 -2.35
C PRO A 250 -2.24 -14.58 -1.80
N THR A 251 -2.27 -15.81 -2.29
CA THR A 251 -1.37 -16.88 -1.83
C THR A 251 0.11 -16.57 -2.13
N MET A 252 0.38 -16.00 -3.32
CA MET A 252 1.73 -15.62 -3.70
C MET A 252 2.20 -14.38 -2.93
N ALA A 253 1.30 -13.42 -2.75
CA ALA A 253 1.54 -12.24 -1.93
C ALA A 253 1.93 -12.66 -0.50
N GLU A 254 1.13 -13.53 0.13
CA GLU A 254 1.40 -14.05 1.48
C GLU A 254 2.74 -14.79 1.56
N ARG A 255 3.09 -15.56 0.53
CA ARG A 255 4.39 -16.24 0.48
C ARG A 255 5.56 -15.26 0.41
N ALA A 256 5.49 -14.23 -0.44
CA ALA A 256 6.51 -13.19 -0.51
C ALA A 256 6.69 -12.50 0.86
N LEU A 257 5.58 -12.22 1.52
CA LEU A 257 5.57 -11.61 2.85
C LEU A 257 6.13 -12.54 3.94
N ARG A 258 5.79 -13.83 3.94
CA ARG A 258 6.37 -14.83 4.86
C ARG A 258 7.88 -15.00 4.67
N LEU A 259 8.38 -14.84 3.44
CA LEU A 259 9.82 -14.83 3.17
C LEU A 259 10.47 -13.58 3.77
N ALA A 260 9.85 -12.41 3.60
CA ALA A 260 10.32 -11.12 4.14
C ALA A 260 10.58 -11.18 5.66
N GLU A 261 9.67 -11.84 6.39
CA GLU A 261 9.75 -12.04 7.84
C GLU A 261 10.82 -13.03 8.30
N LYS A 262 11.26 -13.94 7.42
CA LYS A 262 12.19 -15.02 7.74
C LYS A 262 13.55 -14.84 7.09
N LEU A 263 13.81 -13.67 6.51
CA LEU A 263 15.07 -13.38 5.84
C LEU A 263 16.26 -13.51 6.80
N GLY A 264 17.27 -14.23 6.35
CA GLY A 264 18.60 -14.28 6.93
C GLY A 264 19.66 -14.42 5.83
N PRO A 265 20.95 -14.43 6.18
CA PRO A 265 22.05 -14.42 5.20
C PRO A 265 22.08 -15.65 4.26
N ASN A 266 21.42 -16.74 4.63
CA ASN A 266 21.33 -17.97 3.84
C ASN A 266 19.96 -18.17 3.17
N SER A 267 19.08 -17.16 3.21
CA SER A 267 17.79 -17.22 2.54
C SER A 267 17.94 -17.20 1.02
N ASP A 268 16.97 -17.81 0.34
CA ASP A 268 16.87 -17.86 -1.12
C ASP A 268 15.41 -17.61 -1.55
N VAL A 269 15.24 -17.02 -2.73
CA VAL A 269 13.95 -16.72 -3.35
C VAL A 269 13.75 -17.42 -4.70
N ALA A 270 14.65 -18.29 -5.15
CA ALA A 270 14.54 -19.00 -6.43
C ALA A 270 13.24 -19.81 -6.56
N GLY A 271 12.71 -20.33 -5.45
CA GLY A 271 11.39 -20.96 -5.41
C GLY A 271 10.25 -19.99 -5.74
N LEU A 272 10.25 -18.80 -5.14
CA LEU A 272 9.28 -17.74 -5.41
C LEU A 272 9.38 -17.26 -6.87
N ARG A 273 10.60 -16.99 -7.35
CA ARG A 273 10.83 -16.57 -8.74
C ARG A 273 10.25 -17.56 -9.74
N ARG A 274 10.60 -18.85 -9.62
CA ARG A 274 10.13 -19.89 -10.56
C ARG A 274 8.61 -19.97 -10.61
N GLU A 275 7.95 -19.80 -9.47
CA GLU A 275 6.49 -19.81 -9.42
C GLU A 275 5.86 -18.56 -10.03
N LEU A 276 6.45 -17.38 -9.83
CA LEU A 276 5.99 -16.14 -10.49
C LEU A 276 6.14 -16.21 -12.01
N GLU A 277 7.29 -16.72 -12.49
CA GLU A 277 7.55 -16.93 -13.90
C GLU A 277 6.59 -17.94 -14.54
N ARG A 278 6.21 -18.99 -13.81
CA ARG A 278 5.27 -20.01 -14.29
C ARG A 278 3.81 -19.64 -14.13
N GLY A 279 3.46 -18.89 -13.08
CA GLY A 279 2.08 -18.70 -12.64
C GLY A 279 1.23 -17.90 -13.62
N GLY A 280 1.84 -17.19 -14.56
CA GLY A 280 1.12 -16.38 -15.54
C GLY A 280 1.00 -14.89 -15.18
N LEU A 281 1.69 -14.38 -14.14
CA LEU A 281 1.67 -12.95 -13.80
C LEU A 281 2.05 -12.11 -15.02
N TRP A 282 3.17 -12.48 -15.65
CA TRP A 282 3.71 -11.87 -16.86
C TRP A 282 2.92 -12.15 -18.14
N ARG A 283 1.90 -13.02 -18.09
CA ARG A 283 1.12 -13.44 -19.27
C ARG A 283 -0.33 -13.04 -19.20
N LEU A 284 -0.87 -12.87 -17.99
CA LEU A 284 -2.28 -12.61 -17.73
C LEU A 284 -2.49 -11.22 -17.11
N ALA A 285 -1.61 -10.81 -16.19
CA ALA A 285 -1.74 -9.52 -15.50
C ALA A 285 -0.90 -8.40 -16.14
N LEU A 286 0.19 -8.77 -16.82
CA LEU A 286 1.05 -7.87 -17.60
C LEU A 286 1.31 -8.47 -18.99
N PRO A 287 0.27 -8.68 -19.81
CA PRO A 287 0.38 -9.44 -21.05
C PRO A 287 1.15 -8.70 -22.15
N GLU A 288 1.02 -7.37 -22.21
CA GLU A 288 1.60 -6.54 -23.26
C GLU A 288 2.91 -5.89 -22.79
N PRO A 289 4.02 -6.05 -23.53
CA PRO A 289 5.26 -5.32 -23.24
C PRO A 289 5.08 -3.83 -23.53
N GLY A 290 5.88 -2.99 -22.87
CA GLY A 290 5.88 -1.54 -23.14
C GLY A 290 4.74 -0.75 -22.48
N ARG A 291 3.99 -1.36 -21.55
CA ARG A 291 2.95 -0.67 -20.77
C ARG A 291 3.55 0.03 -19.54
N GLY A 292 3.18 1.28 -19.31
CA GLY A 292 3.69 2.08 -18.19
C GLY A 292 5.19 2.33 -18.26
N VAL A 293 5.72 2.55 -19.47
CA VAL A 293 7.12 2.88 -19.73
C VAL A 293 7.46 4.24 -19.16
N LEU A 294 8.65 4.35 -18.57
CA LEU A 294 9.26 5.63 -18.23
C LEU A 294 10.21 6.05 -19.34
N ASP A 295 10.17 7.32 -19.73
CA ASP A 295 11.26 7.87 -20.51
C ASP A 295 12.54 7.99 -19.67
N GLU A 296 13.66 8.28 -20.35
CA GLU A 296 14.98 8.35 -19.71
C GLU A 296 15.06 9.46 -18.64
N ALA A 297 14.35 10.57 -18.82
CA ALA A 297 14.35 11.68 -17.87
C ALA A 297 13.51 11.33 -16.62
N GLN A 298 12.31 10.80 -16.82
CA GLN A 298 11.43 10.31 -15.76
C GLN A 298 12.12 9.20 -14.95
N ALA A 299 12.77 8.25 -15.63
CA ALA A 299 13.52 7.17 -15.00
C ALA A 299 14.68 7.70 -14.14
N ARG A 300 15.44 8.69 -14.63
CA ARG A 300 16.51 9.33 -13.84
C ARG A 300 15.98 10.09 -12.64
N GLN A 301 14.87 10.81 -12.79
CA GLN A 301 14.24 11.55 -11.69
C GLN A 301 13.75 10.62 -10.58
N LEU A 302 13.10 9.51 -10.96
CA LEU A 302 12.60 8.53 -10.01
C LEU A 302 13.75 7.75 -9.34
N GLY A 303 14.80 7.43 -10.09
CA GLY A 303 16.02 6.80 -9.56
C GLY A 303 15.84 5.33 -9.15
N GLY A 304 16.86 4.80 -8.47
CA GLY A 304 16.83 3.49 -7.81
C GLY A 304 16.44 2.32 -8.74
N PRO A 305 15.61 1.37 -8.26
CA PRO A 305 15.19 0.24 -9.08
C PRO A 305 14.42 0.65 -10.35
N ALA A 306 13.68 1.75 -10.33
CA ALA A 306 12.93 2.17 -11.51
C ALA A 306 13.87 2.66 -12.63
N ALA A 307 14.93 3.41 -12.28
CA ALA A 307 15.98 3.78 -13.21
C ALA A 307 16.72 2.56 -13.78
N ARG A 308 17.08 1.60 -12.90
CA ARG A 308 17.76 0.36 -13.32
C ARG A 308 16.90 -0.52 -14.22
N ALA A 309 15.58 -0.49 -14.05
CA ALA A 309 14.66 -1.19 -14.95
C ALA A 309 14.62 -0.59 -16.37
N ALA A 310 15.04 0.67 -16.53
CA ALA A 310 15.15 1.41 -17.79
C ALA A 310 16.60 1.50 -18.32
N GLY A 311 17.52 0.69 -17.79
CA GLY A 311 18.88 0.57 -18.29
C GLY A 311 19.89 1.56 -17.69
N ILE A 312 19.48 2.36 -16.71
CA ILE A 312 20.36 3.32 -16.04
C ILE A 312 21.05 2.61 -14.88
N ASP A 313 22.35 2.38 -14.98
CA ASP A 313 23.16 1.60 -14.02
C ASP A 313 23.68 2.42 -12.83
N ALA A 314 23.20 3.66 -12.65
CA ALA A 314 23.56 4.49 -11.51
C ALA A 314 23.11 3.86 -10.17
N ASP A 315 24.07 3.53 -9.31
CA ASP A 315 23.85 2.94 -7.99
C ASP A 315 25.03 3.27 -7.06
N LEU A 316 24.76 3.92 -5.93
CA LEU A 316 25.80 4.38 -5.01
C LEU A 316 26.58 3.23 -4.37
N ARG A 317 26.05 2.00 -4.36
CA ARG A 317 26.79 0.82 -3.86
C ARG A 317 28.04 0.53 -4.69
N SER A 318 28.09 0.97 -5.94
CA SER A 318 29.27 0.81 -6.81
C SER A 318 30.46 1.67 -6.34
N GLU A 319 30.20 2.75 -5.61
CA GLU A 319 31.23 3.66 -5.11
C GLU A 319 31.88 3.13 -3.82
N ASP A 320 31.12 2.36 -3.02
CA ASP A 320 31.58 1.78 -1.77
C ASP A 320 32.63 0.66 -2.00
N SER A 321 33.80 0.81 -1.38
CA SER A 321 34.91 -0.13 -1.55
C SER A 321 34.65 -1.54 -1.01
N SER A 322 33.83 -1.68 0.06
CA SER A 322 33.44 -2.97 0.62
C SER A 322 32.45 -3.70 -0.30
N TYR A 323 31.53 -2.98 -0.93
CA TYR A 323 30.66 -3.55 -1.97
C TYR A 323 31.46 -3.99 -3.21
N ARG A 324 32.45 -3.19 -3.65
CA ARG A 324 33.37 -3.60 -4.73
C ARG A 324 34.17 -4.85 -4.38
N ARG A 325 34.63 -5.00 -3.13
CA ARG A 325 35.29 -6.21 -2.65
C ARG A 325 34.37 -7.45 -2.69
N LEU A 326 33.07 -7.24 -2.53
CA LEU A 326 32.04 -8.27 -2.72
C LEU A 326 31.71 -8.53 -4.20
N GLY A 327 32.33 -7.83 -5.15
CA GLY A 327 32.01 -7.96 -6.57
C GLY A 327 30.58 -7.50 -6.89
N PHE A 328 30.11 -6.45 -6.21
CA PHE A 328 28.85 -5.81 -6.57
C PHE A 328 28.96 -5.16 -7.95
N ALA A 329 27.92 -5.36 -8.77
CA ALA A 329 27.67 -4.63 -10.01
C ALA A 329 26.15 -4.46 -10.14
N PRO A 330 25.64 -3.28 -10.53
CA PRO A 330 24.21 -3.06 -10.70
C PRO A 330 23.60 -4.08 -11.67
N THR A 331 22.44 -4.62 -11.32
CA THR A 331 21.62 -5.37 -12.27
C THR A 331 20.67 -4.40 -12.95
N CYS A 332 20.51 -4.52 -14.26
CA CYS A 332 19.63 -3.64 -15.04
C CYS A 332 18.73 -4.45 -15.99
N ARG A 333 17.58 -3.87 -16.29
CA ARG A 333 16.72 -4.23 -17.42
C ARG A 333 16.72 -3.08 -18.42
N GLU A 334 16.16 -3.26 -19.60
CA GLU A 334 16.22 -2.24 -20.67
C GLU A 334 14.86 -1.63 -21.01
N ALA A 335 13.76 -2.35 -20.75
CA ALA A 335 12.45 -1.95 -21.28
C ALA A 335 11.81 -0.77 -20.54
N GLY A 336 12.17 -0.50 -19.28
CA GLY A 336 11.61 0.61 -18.49
C GLY A 336 10.11 0.49 -18.19
N ASP A 337 9.46 -0.60 -18.58
CA ASP A 337 8.03 -0.85 -18.42
C ASP A 337 7.67 -1.45 -17.04
N THR A 338 6.38 -1.62 -16.78
CA THR A 338 5.89 -2.18 -15.52
C THR A 338 6.46 -3.58 -15.27
N ALA A 339 6.55 -4.44 -16.29
CA ALA A 339 7.08 -5.78 -16.13
C ALA A 339 8.58 -5.78 -15.79
N ALA A 340 9.36 -4.89 -16.43
CA ALA A 340 10.77 -4.70 -16.17
C ALA A 340 11.03 -4.26 -14.73
N ARG A 341 10.23 -3.33 -14.18
CA ARG A 341 10.36 -2.87 -12.79
C ARG A 341 10.12 -3.99 -11.78
N TRP A 342 9.13 -4.83 -11.99
CA TRP A 342 8.89 -5.98 -11.11
C TRP A 342 9.99 -7.04 -11.20
N ARG A 343 10.52 -7.30 -12.40
CA ARG A 343 11.66 -8.21 -12.59
C ARG A 343 12.93 -7.64 -11.96
N GLN A 344 13.14 -6.34 -12.07
CA GLN A 344 14.24 -5.62 -11.45
C GLN A 344 14.23 -5.81 -9.93
N TRP A 345 13.07 -5.73 -9.26
CA TRP A 345 12.99 -6.06 -7.83
C TRP A 345 13.36 -7.50 -7.51
N LEU A 346 12.95 -8.48 -8.33
CA LEU A 346 13.34 -9.88 -8.11
C LEU A 346 14.85 -10.07 -8.25
N ASP A 347 15.46 -9.44 -9.24
CA ASP A 347 16.91 -9.49 -9.46
C ASP A 347 17.68 -8.84 -8.30
N GLU A 348 17.19 -7.69 -7.82
CA GLU A 348 17.79 -7.02 -6.67
C GLU A 348 17.61 -7.80 -5.37
N ILE A 349 16.48 -8.49 -5.15
CA ILE A 349 16.31 -9.38 -3.99
C ILE A 349 17.35 -10.49 -4.01
N GLU A 350 17.51 -11.19 -5.14
CA GLU A 350 18.50 -12.27 -5.26
C GLU A 350 19.93 -11.76 -5.07
N GLN A 351 20.25 -10.63 -5.68
CA GLN A 351 21.55 -9.98 -5.51
C GLN A 351 21.79 -9.59 -4.05
N SER A 352 20.81 -8.98 -3.38
CA SER A 352 20.89 -8.61 -1.96
C SER A 352 21.11 -9.82 -1.06
N LEU A 353 20.42 -10.94 -1.29
CA LEU A 353 20.62 -12.16 -0.50
C LEU A 353 22.02 -12.75 -0.72
N SER A 354 22.50 -12.77 -1.97
CA SER A 354 23.86 -13.19 -2.30
C SER A 354 24.93 -12.30 -1.66
N LEU A 355 24.74 -10.98 -1.67
CA LEU A 355 25.62 -10.03 -1.01
C LEU A 355 25.58 -10.21 0.51
N ALA A 356 24.39 -10.41 1.10
CA ALA A 356 24.24 -10.58 2.54
C ALA A 356 24.96 -11.83 3.05
N GLY A 357 24.81 -12.97 2.36
CA GLY A 357 25.52 -14.21 2.69
C GLY A 357 27.04 -14.06 2.60
N ARG A 358 27.55 -13.41 1.54
CA ARG A 358 28.99 -13.16 1.39
C ARG A 358 29.52 -12.16 2.42
N ALA A 359 28.82 -11.06 2.65
CA ALA A 359 29.20 -10.05 3.63
C ALA A 359 29.25 -10.62 5.06
N ALA A 360 28.26 -11.44 5.43
CA ALA A 360 28.22 -12.08 6.75
C ALA A 360 29.42 -13.01 6.98
N ARG A 361 29.88 -13.72 5.95
CA ARG A 361 31.06 -14.61 6.04
C ARG A 361 32.35 -13.85 6.34
N TYR A 362 32.46 -12.60 5.90
CA TYR A 362 33.66 -11.78 6.01
C TYR A 362 33.52 -10.62 7.00
N ASP A 363 32.39 -10.56 7.74
CA ASP A 363 32.00 -9.44 8.62
C ASP A 363 32.21 -8.06 7.97
N LEU A 364 31.80 -7.94 6.70
CA LEU A 364 32.01 -6.71 5.94
C LEU A 364 30.98 -5.65 6.30
N LYS A 365 31.49 -4.45 6.50
CA LYS A 365 30.72 -3.25 6.78
C LYS A 365 30.86 -2.23 5.66
N THR A 366 29.91 -1.31 5.55
CA THR A 366 29.98 -0.20 4.59
C THR A 366 31.24 0.61 4.83
N ALA A 367 31.91 1.00 3.75
CA ALA A 367 33.06 1.89 3.80
C ALA A 367 32.64 3.36 3.65
N GLU A 368 31.56 3.62 2.92
CA GLU A 368 31.00 4.96 2.73
C GLU A 368 29.91 5.27 3.76
N THR A 369 29.85 6.53 4.19
CA THR A 369 28.83 7.05 5.12
C THR A 369 28.22 8.37 4.66
N ALA A 370 28.88 9.11 3.76
CA ALA A 370 28.39 10.36 3.16
C ALA A 370 27.24 10.13 2.17
N ALA A 371 27.08 8.91 1.67
CA ALA A 371 26.02 8.52 0.77
C ALA A 371 25.56 7.08 1.03
N VAL A 372 24.28 6.78 0.81
CA VAL A 372 23.73 5.42 0.88
C VAL A 372 22.73 5.20 -0.25
N GLU A 373 22.82 4.07 -0.94
CA GLU A 373 21.75 3.63 -1.83
C GLU A 373 20.60 3.07 -0.98
N THR A 374 19.47 3.78 -0.87
CA THR A 374 18.26 3.22 -0.24
C THR A 374 17.56 2.23 -1.19
N PRO A 375 16.59 1.43 -0.74
CA PRO A 375 15.81 0.57 -1.64
C PRO A 375 15.00 1.35 -2.68
N ARG A 376 14.88 2.68 -2.52
CA ARG A 376 14.16 3.57 -3.42
C ARG A 376 15.06 4.47 -4.26
N GLY A 377 16.38 4.37 -4.08
CA GLY A 377 17.35 5.18 -4.82
C GLY A 377 18.33 5.91 -3.91
N PRO A 378 19.14 6.80 -4.50
CA PRO A 378 20.29 7.38 -3.84
C PRO A 378 19.90 8.35 -2.72
N TRP A 379 20.62 8.27 -1.60
CA TRP A 379 20.62 9.27 -0.54
C TRP A 379 22.04 9.80 -0.34
N ALA A 380 22.34 10.90 -1.01
CA ALA A 380 23.62 11.62 -0.93
C ALA A 380 23.35 13.07 -0.48
N GLU A 381 23.50 14.04 -1.38
CA GLU A 381 23.09 15.44 -1.16
C GLU A 381 21.56 15.60 -1.18
N GLY A 382 20.88 14.83 -2.04
CA GLY A 382 19.42 14.73 -2.10
C GLY A 382 18.89 13.48 -1.39
N PHE A 383 17.61 13.54 -1.02
CA PHE A 383 16.86 12.42 -0.44
C PHE A 383 15.71 12.04 -1.38
N PRO A 384 15.33 10.75 -1.52
CA PRO A 384 14.25 10.34 -2.43
C PRO A 384 12.96 11.13 -2.15
N HIS A 385 12.53 11.91 -3.13
CA HIS A 385 11.42 12.85 -3.03
C HIS A 385 10.15 12.26 -3.63
N ASP A 386 9.02 12.94 -3.39
CA ASP A 386 7.74 12.54 -3.96
C ASP A 386 7.71 12.75 -5.48
N MET A 387 7.36 11.69 -6.20
CA MET A 387 7.21 11.63 -7.65
C MET A 387 5.77 11.28 -8.05
N SER A 388 4.78 11.53 -7.18
CA SER A 388 3.40 11.14 -7.44
C SER A 388 2.76 11.89 -8.61
N ASP A 389 3.27 13.08 -8.94
CA ASP A 389 2.82 13.87 -10.09
C ASP A 389 3.05 13.14 -11.43
N LEU A 390 4.07 12.28 -11.51
CA LEU A 390 4.37 11.43 -12.67
C LEU A 390 3.21 10.48 -13.05
N LEU A 391 2.35 10.14 -12.08
CA LEU A 391 1.21 9.25 -12.33
C LEU A 391 0.24 9.83 -13.37
N GLY A 392 0.13 11.16 -13.47
CA GLY A 392 -0.71 11.81 -14.47
C GLY A 392 -0.20 11.67 -15.90
N GLU A 393 1.08 11.37 -16.08
CA GLU A 393 1.71 11.16 -17.39
C GLU A 393 1.76 9.67 -17.77
N VAL A 394 1.98 8.79 -16.78
CA VAL A 394 2.28 7.37 -17.02
C VAL A 394 1.03 6.47 -17.00
N LEU A 395 -0.01 6.84 -16.25
CA LEU A 395 -1.21 6.01 -16.10
C LEU A 395 -2.28 6.17 -17.19
N PRO A 396 -2.45 7.32 -17.87
CA PRO A 396 -3.39 7.40 -18.99
C PRO A 396 -3.11 6.33 -20.05
N GLU A 397 -4.17 5.90 -20.73
CA GLU A 397 -4.16 4.84 -21.76
C GLU A 397 -3.89 3.41 -21.25
N LEU A 398 -3.67 3.25 -19.95
CA LEU A 398 -3.63 1.94 -19.30
C LEU A 398 -5.02 1.46 -18.92
N GLU A 399 -5.24 0.14 -18.97
CA GLU A 399 -6.42 -0.46 -18.33
C GLU A 399 -6.31 -0.30 -16.81
N TRP A 400 -7.44 -0.27 -16.11
CA TRP A 400 -7.49 -0.07 -14.67
C TRP A 400 -6.60 -1.05 -13.90
N GLY A 401 -6.61 -2.34 -14.29
CA GLY A 401 -5.75 -3.36 -13.70
C GLY A 401 -4.26 -3.06 -13.94
N GLU A 402 -3.88 -2.74 -15.18
CA GLU A 402 -2.51 -2.38 -15.54
C GLU A 402 -2.05 -1.10 -14.86
N ALA A 403 -2.91 -0.10 -14.75
CA ALA A 403 -2.65 1.17 -14.09
C ALA A 403 -2.32 0.96 -12.61
N LEU A 404 -3.08 0.11 -11.91
CA LEU A 404 -2.81 -0.23 -10.51
C LEU A 404 -1.48 -0.99 -10.33
N LEU A 405 -1.15 -1.92 -11.23
CA LEU A 405 0.14 -2.64 -11.20
C LEU A 405 1.32 -1.71 -11.54
N THR A 406 1.10 -0.77 -12.45
CA THR A 406 2.06 0.28 -12.83
C THR A 406 2.31 1.21 -11.65
N LEU A 407 1.26 1.75 -11.03
CA LEU A 407 1.34 2.56 -9.82
C LEU A 407 2.08 1.82 -8.69
N ALA A 408 1.77 0.53 -8.48
CA ALA A 408 2.44 -0.28 -7.48
C ALA A 408 3.94 -0.43 -7.77
N SER A 409 4.32 -0.56 -9.04
CA SER A 409 5.71 -0.76 -9.50
C SER A 409 6.60 0.48 -9.37
N LEU A 410 6.02 1.68 -9.38
CA LEU A 410 6.79 2.93 -9.42
C LEU A 410 7.34 3.35 -8.06
N ASP A 411 6.66 2.96 -6.96
CA ASP A 411 7.03 3.36 -5.59
C ASP A 411 7.30 4.87 -5.48
N VAL A 412 6.29 5.71 -5.74
CA VAL A 412 6.43 7.15 -6.00
C VAL A 412 6.50 8.08 -4.76
N ALA A 413 6.22 7.59 -3.56
CA ALA A 413 6.09 8.48 -2.38
C ALA A 413 7.40 9.21 -2.04
N ALA A 414 7.44 10.19 -1.14
CA ALA A 414 8.76 10.58 -0.57
C ALA A 414 9.29 9.48 0.38
N LEU A 415 10.56 9.54 0.78
CA LEU A 415 11.01 8.89 2.02
C LEU A 415 10.91 9.88 3.20
N ASP A 416 10.68 9.35 4.41
CA ASP A 416 10.73 10.11 5.66
C ASP A 416 12.19 10.25 6.11
N PRO A 417 12.71 11.46 6.33
CA PRO A 417 14.10 11.66 6.73
C PRO A 417 14.36 11.21 8.18
N LEU A 418 13.31 11.04 9.00
CA LEU A 418 13.42 10.65 10.39
C LEU A 418 13.23 9.13 10.54
N PRO A 419 14.09 8.45 11.31
CA PRO A 419 13.90 7.04 11.59
C PRO A 419 12.59 6.80 12.34
N LEU A 420 11.98 5.62 12.12
CA LEU A 420 10.94 5.11 13.02
C LEU A 420 11.55 4.87 14.41
N ALA A 421 10.77 5.12 15.47
CA ALA A 421 11.15 4.72 16.82
C ALA A 421 11.42 3.20 16.86
N ASN A 422 12.42 2.76 17.62
CA ASN A 422 12.95 1.38 17.63
C ASN A 422 11.91 0.29 18.00
N ASP A 423 10.75 0.68 18.53
CA ASP A 423 9.66 -0.17 19.01
C ASP A 423 8.77 -0.71 17.87
N TRP A 424 9.34 -1.14 16.74
CA TRP A 424 8.54 -1.79 15.68
C TRP A 424 9.00 -3.22 15.37
N ARG A 425 10.21 -3.61 15.78
CA ARG A 425 10.77 -4.95 15.58
C ARG A 425 10.81 -5.81 16.84
N THR A 426 11.03 -5.20 17.99
CA THR A 426 11.33 -5.93 19.23
C THR A 426 10.15 -6.79 19.70
N GLY A 427 8.89 -6.35 19.57
CA GLY A 427 7.77 -7.14 20.11
C GLY A 427 7.25 -8.28 19.21
N PHE A 428 7.50 -8.28 17.88
CA PHE A 428 6.96 -9.33 17.00
C PHE A 428 7.75 -10.65 17.03
N ALA A 429 9.05 -10.60 17.38
CA ALA A 429 9.86 -11.79 17.57
C ALA A 429 9.58 -12.48 18.92
N GLU A 430 9.22 -11.71 19.95
CA GLU A 430 8.94 -12.20 21.30
C GLU A 430 7.53 -12.82 21.42
N ALA A 431 6.52 -12.25 20.76
CA ALA A 431 5.16 -12.81 20.72
C ALA A 431 5.07 -14.21 20.06
N LYS A 432 6.07 -14.61 19.26
CA LYS A 432 6.18 -15.97 18.70
C LYS A 432 6.79 -16.99 19.67
N ARG A 433 7.51 -16.56 20.72
CA ARG A 433 8.10 -17.47 21.70
C ARG A 433 7.15 -17.86 22.83
N GLU A 434 6.14 -17.03 23.12
CA GLU A 434 5.20 -17.28 24.22
C GLU A 434 3.91 -18.02 23.80
N GLY A 435 3.80 -18.40 22.52
CA GLY A 435 2.61 -19.05 21.94
C GLY A 435 2.73 -20.54 21.64
N SER A 436 3.46 -21.32 22.43
CA SER A 436 3.43 -22.81 22.36
C SER A 436 3.13 -23.43 23.72
N PRO A 437 1.99 -24.09 23.85
CA PRO A 437 1.91 -25.45 24.35
C PRO A 437 1.93 -26.48 23.22
#